data_AF-A0A453QKB4-F1
#
_entry.id   AF-A0A453QKB4-F1
#
_cell.length_a   1.000
_cell.length_b   1.000
_cell.length_c   1.000
_cell.angle_alpha   90.00
_cell.angle_beta   90.00
_cell.angle_gamma   90.00
#
_symmetry.space_group_name_H-M   'P 1'
#
loop_
_entity.id
_entity.type
_entity.pdbx_description
1 polymer ?
#
loop_
_entity_poly.entity_id
_entity_poly.type
_entity_poly.pdbx_seq_one_letter_code
_entity_poly.pdbx_strand_id
1 'polypeptide(L)'
;MVPEDGAQQAAAATAEHPAVSEVDSFRRQVDDLASKTDVLERRVNEVVGFYDGKKHGSGGRRASGSSRYAANGARDSNCKGMPDLTRQLTGIIRQITSHEWSAPFLQPVDVVGLQLDDYHKIITKPMDFSTIQNKMEGKDGTKYKSVREIYSDVRLIFTNAMTYNDEHHDVHIMAKLLLEKFEEKWLQLLPKVENEERKQQVEPNDVPTTDTSPEDAIAKLAKDTDDEVGPLMDCYSFYCCVGID
;
A
#
# COMPACT_ATOMS: atom_id res chain seq x y z
N MET A 1 -0.62 -89.58 -21.20
CA MET A 1 0.55 -90.08 -20.45
C MET A 1 1.16 -88.87 -19.78
N VAL A 2 0.83 -88.67 -18.50
CA VAL A 2 1.43 -87.64 -17.63
C VAL A 2 2.62 -88.31 -16.92
N PRO A 3 3.74 -87.60 -16.75
CA PRO A 3 4.23 -87.33 -15.40
C PRO A 3 4.64 -85.84 -15.28
N GLU A 4 4.19 -85.10 -14.28
CA GLU A 4 4.57 -85.08 -12.84
C GLU A 4 5.82 -84.23 -12.54
N ASP A 5 5.56 -83.23 -11.70
CA ASP A 5 6.38 -82.57 -10.68
C ASP A 5 7.72 -81.91 -10.99
N GLY A 6 7.81 -80.67 -10.47
CA GLY A 6 9.01 -79.85 -10.46
C GLY A 6 8.76 -78.50 -9.81
N ALA A 7 8.38 -78.53 -8.53
CA ALA A 7 8.38 -77.35 -7.68
C ALA A 7 9.78 -76.72 -7.61
N GLN A 8 9.88 -75.42 -7.91
CA GLN A 8 10.98 -74.61 -7.43
C GLN A 8 10.40 -73.33 -6.80
N GLN A 9 10.33 -73.34 -5.48
CA GLN A 9 10.31 -72.13 -4.67
C GLN A 9 11.59 -71.35 -4.90
N ALA A 10 11.48 -70.09 -5.26
CA ALA A 10 12.57 -69.13 -5.15
C ALA A 10 12.03 -67.78 -4.65
N ALA A 11 12.48 -67.45 -3.45
CA ALA A 11 12.71 -66.12 -2.89
C ALA A 11 11.50 -65.16 -2.80
N ALA A 12 10.97 -65.09 -1.57
CA ALA A 12 10.54 -63.81 -1.01
C ALA A 12 11.69 -62.80 -1.12
N ALA A 13 11.52 -61.80 -1.97
CA ALA A 13 12.22 -60.53 -1.89
C ALA A 13 11.16 -59.45 -1.67
N THR A 14 10.85 -59.19 -0.40
CA THR A 14 10.27 -57.92 0.04
C THR A 14 11.30 -56.84 -0.26
N ALA A 15 11.28 -56.30 -1.48
CA ALA A 15 11.98 -55.07 -1.79
C ALA A 15 11.03 -53.92 -1.42
N GLU A 16 11.39 -53.25 -0.35
CA GLU A 16 10.70 -52.10 0.23
C GLU A 16 10.40 -51.01 -0.80
N HIS A 17 9.27 -50.34 -0.56
CA HIS A 17 8.67 -49.29 -1.36
C HIS A 17 9.65 -48.16 -1.79
N PRO A 18 9.49 -47.59 -3.00
CA PRO A 18 10.33 -46.50 -3.54
C PRO A 18 10.08 -45.11 -2.90
N ALA A 19 9.25 -45.03 -1.86
CA ALA A 19 8.75 -43.79 -1.25
C ALA A 19 9.86 -42.93 -0.60
N VAL A 20 10.99 -43.53 -0.22
CA VAL A 20 12.12 -42.78 0.38
C VAL A 20 12.75 -41.82 -0.63
N SER A 21 12.74 -42.17 -1.92
CA SER A 21 13.35 -41.35 -2.97
C SER A 21 12.55 -40.07 -3.29
N GLU A 22 11.21 -40.14 -3.21
CA GLU A 22 10.33 -38.98 -3.41
C GLU A 22 10.36 -38.05 -2.20
N VAL A 23 10.38 -38.61 -0.99
CA VAL A 23 10.51 -37.82 0.25
C VAL A 23 11.87 -37.11 0.31
N ASP A 24 12.95 -37.77 -0.10
CA ASP A 24 14.27 -37.15 -0.16
C ASP A 24 14.36 -36.09 -1.26
N SER A 25 13.71 -36.31 -2.41
CA SER A 25 13.60 -35.31 -3.48
C SER A 25 12.85 -34.07 -3.00
N PHE A 26 11.71 -34.27 -2.33
CA PHE A 26 10.91 -33.20 -1.77
C PHE A 26 11.67 -32.45 -0.67
N ARG A 27 12.39 -33.16 0.19
CA ARG A 27 13.26 -32.56 1.23
C ARG A 27 14.32 -31.65 0.61
N ARG A 28 14.99 -32.09 -0.45
CA ARG A 28 15.97 -31.27 -1.18
C ARG A 28 15.34 -30.04 -1.82
N GLN A 29 14.12 -30.15 -2.34
CA GLN A 29 13.39 -29.01 -2.90
C GLN A 29 13.01 -28.00 -1.81
N VAL A 30 12.60 -28.47 -0.63
CA VAL A 30 12.32 -27.61 0.53
C VAL A 30 13.60 -26.92 1.01
N ASP A 31 14.72 -27.64 1.06
CA ASP A 31 16.02 -27.06 1.45
C ASP A 31 16.50 -26.00 0.44
N ASP A 32 16.33 -26.24 -0.86
CA ASP A 32 16.62 -25.28 -1.92
C ASP A 32 15.72 -24.03 -1.82
N LEU A 33 14.43 -24.23 -1.55
CA LEU A 33 13.48 -23.12 -1.37
C LEU A 33 13.78 -22.30 -0.10
N ALA A 34 14.15 -22.96 0.99
CA ALA A 34 14.59 -22.31 2.22
C ALA A 34 15.86 -21.48 1.96
N SER A 35 16.84 -22.04 1.24
CA SER A 35 18.06 -21.32 0.87
C SER A 35 17.77 -20.10 -0.01
N LYS A 36 16.87 -20.22 -0.98
CA LYS A 36 16.41 -19.10 -1.81
C LYS A 36 15.71 -18.02 -1.00
N THR A 37 14.95 -18.43 0.02
CA THR A 37 14.28 -17.51 0.95
C THR A 37 15.31 -16.73 1.78
N ASP A 38 16.33 -17.41 2.34
CA ASP A 38 17.41 -16.76 3.09
C ASP A 38 18.20 -15.74 2.25
N VAL A 39 18.47 -16.09 0.98
CA VAL A 39 19.16 -15.17 0.04
C VAL A 39 18.30 -13.95 -0.23
N LEU A 40 17.00 -14.14 -0.43
CA LEU A 40 16.08 -13.03 -0.65
C LEU A 40 15.97 -12.16 0.61
N GLU A 41 15.88 -12.77 1.80
CA GLU A 41 15.84 -12.07 3.08
C GLU A 41 17.11 -11.23 3.30
N ARG A 42 18.30 -11.75 3.01
CA ARG A 42 19.54 -10.95 3.06
C ARG A 42 19.51 -9.75 2.12
N ARG A 43 19.04 -9.93 0.89
CA ARG A 43 18.94 -8.83 -0.08
C ARG A 43 17.91 -7.78 0.34
N VAL A 44 16.79 -8.22 0.91
CA VAL A 44 15.80 -7.32 1.51
C VAL A 44 16.43 -6.54 2.67
N ASN A 45 17.18 -7.20 3.55
CA ASN A 45 17.86 -6.56 4.67
C ASN A 45 18.97 -5.59 4.24
N GLU A 46 19.69 -5.86 3.15
CA GLU A 46 20.64 -4.89 2.56
C GLU A 46 19.92 -3.65 2.03
N VAL A 47 18.80 -3.84 1.33
CA VAL A 47 17.97 -2.75 0.82
C VAL A 47 17.39 -1.94 1.99
N VAL A 48 16.86 -2.59 3.03
CA VAL A 48 16.37 -1.94 4.25
C VAL A 48 17.49 -1.17 4.95
N GLY A 49 18.69 -1.75 5.08
CA GLY A 49 19.86 -1.10 5.69
C GLY A 49 20.34 0.14 4.93
N PHE A 50 20.16 0.18 3.61
CA PHE A 50 20.39 1.38 2.80
C PHE A 50 19.41 2.52 3.15
N TYR A 51 18.16 2.19 3.50
CA TYR A 51 17.14 3.16 3.90
C TYR A 51 17.24 3.60 5.38
N ASP A 52 17.89 2.82 6.25
CA ASP A 52 18.07 3.12 7.69
C ASP A 52 19.26 4.05 8.02
N GLY A 53 19.97 4.59 7.02
CA GLY A 53 20.69 5.86 7.17
C GLY A 53 21.85 5.93 8.17
N LYS A 54 22.67 4.88 8.32
CA LYS A 54 23.92 4.97 9.09
C LYS A 54 25.04 5.57 8.23
N LYS A 55 25.20 6.90 8.29
CA LYS A 55 26.30 7.63 7.65
C LYS A 55 27.66 7.14 8.15
N HIS A 56 28.50 6.60 7.26
CA HIS A 56 29.93 6.50 7.48
C HIS A 56 30.54 7.91 7.42
N GLY A 57 31.07 8.37 8.55
CA GLY A 57 31.82 9.62 8.62
C GLY A 57 33.25 9.46 8.10
N SER A 58 33.70 10.43 7.31
CA SER A 58 35.12 10.74 7.18
C SER A 58 35.35 12.23 6.90
N GLY A 59 36.14 12.83 7.77
CA GLY A 59 37.17 13.84 7.45
C GLY A 59 36.74 15.15 6.80
N GLY A 60 36.54 16.18 7.62
CA GLY A 60 36.31 17.55 7.17
C GLY A 60 37.56 18.28 6.66
N ARG A 61 37.32 19.47 6.10
CA ARG A 61 38.20 20.65 6.17
C ARG A 61 37.35 21.92 6.11
N ARG A 62 37.65 22.85 7.01
CA ARG A 62 37.02 24.16 7.19
C ARG A 62 37.53 25.16 6.14
N ALA A 63 36.69 26.11 5.74
CA ALA A 63 37.10 27.48 5.48
C ALA A 63 35.91 28.44 5.69
N SER A 64 36.17 29.51 6.42
CA SER A 64 35.23 30.56 6.82
C SER A 64 34.78 31.44 5.66
N GLY A 65 33.52 31.86 5.67
CA GLY A 65 32.99 32.97 4.88
C GLY A 65 31.86 33.64 5.65
N SER A 66 31.96 34.95 5.78
CA SER A 66 31.25 35.81 6.72
C SER A 66 29.80 36.17 6.31
N SER A 67 29.05 36.66 7.29
CA SER A 67 27.95 37.63 7.19
C SER A 67 26.50 37.14 7.05
N ARG A 68 25.86 37.02 8.22
CA ARG A 68 24.67 37.79 8.68
C ARG A 68 23.66 38.21 7.60
N TYR A 69 22.46 37.64 7.63
CA TYR A 69 21.16 38.34 7.70
C TYR A 69 20.08 37.40 8.25
N ALA A 70 19.12 38.00 8.94
CA ALA A 70 18.08 37.42 9.77
C ALA A 70 17.13 36.44 9.05
N ALA A 71 16.59 35.48 9.81
CA ALA A 71 15.17 35.47 10.15
C ALA A 71 14.83 34.18 10.92
N ASN A 72 14.25 34.37 12.11
CA ASN A 72 13.54 33.32 12.82
C ASN A 72 12.44 32.76 11.92
N GLY A 73 12.52 31.47 11.65
CA GLY A 73 11.46 30.71 11.01
C GLY A 73 11.61 29.28 11.46
N ALA A 74 11.02 28.96 12.62
CA ALA A 74 10.73 27.59 13.00
C ALA A 74 9.95 26.97 11.82
N ARG A 75 10.65 26.19 11.00
CA ARG A 75 10.07 25.54 9.84
C ARG A 75 9.18 24.42 10.37
N ASP A 76 7.90 24.70 10.37
CA ASP A 76 6.85 23.70 10.49
C ASP A 76 7.17 22.57 9.51
N SER A 77 7.54 21.43 10.07
CA SER A 77 8.01 20.26 9.32
C SER A 77 6.84 19.36 8.91
N ASN A 78 5.61 19.73 9.30
CA ASN A 78 4.43 18.88 9.25
C ASN A 78 3.58 19.04 7.96
N CYS A 79 3.63 20.19 7.26
CA CYS A 79 2.78 20.45 6.08
C CYS A 79 3.36 20.00 4.73
N LYS A 80 4.52 19.34 4.71
CA LYS A 80 5.28 19.03 3.48
C LYS A 80 5.04 17.63 2.89
N GLY A 81 4.34 16.74 3.60
CA GLY A 81 4.17 15.33 3.19
C GLY A 81 3.53 15.15 1.80
N MET A 82 2.34 15.72 1.60
CA MET A 82 1.61 15.59 0.32
C MET A 82 2.33 16.23 -0.89
N PRO A 83 2.86 17.47 -0.80
CA PRO A 83 3.66 18.05 -1.89
C PRO A 83 4.92 17.24 -2.19
N ASP A 84 5.52 16.59 -1.18
CA ASP A 84 6.71 15.77 -1.36
C ASP A 84 6.44 14.47 -2.10
N LEU A 85 5.40 13.74 -1.69
CA LEU A 85 4.95 12.53 -2.38
C LEU A 85 4.54 12.82 -3.82
N THR A 86 3.83 13.92 -4.04
CA THR A 86 3.45 14.37 -5.40
C THR A 86 4.70 14.58 -6.26
N ARG A 87 5.70 15.29 -5.73
CA ARG A 87 6.97 15.52 -6.45
C ARG A 87 7.72 14.23 -6.76
N GLN A 88 7.74 13.27 -5.83
CA GLN A 88 8.33 11.95 -6.05
C GLN A 88 7.60 11.19 -7.17
N LEU A 89 6.26 11.17 -7.14
CA LEU A 89 5.44 10.56 -8.18
C LEU A 89 5.61 11.24 -9.54
N THR A 90 5.70 12.57 -9.60
CA THR A 90 6.04 13.29 -10.83
C THR A 90 7.41 12.87 -11.37
N GLY A 91 8.39 12.61 -10.49
CA GLY A 91 9.69 12.06 -10.88
C GLY A 91 9.62 10.66 -11.50
N ILE A 92 8.70 9.82 -11.01
CA ILE A 92 8.40 8.51 -11.60
C ILE A 92 7.74 8.69 -12.97
N ILE A 93 6.72 9.53 -13.06
CA ILE A 93 6.02 9.84 -14.32
C ILE A 93 7.02 10.32 -15.38
N ARG A 94 7.95 11.21 -15.02
CA ARG A 94 8.99 11.69 -15.95
C ARG A 94 9.88 10.57 -16.49
N GLN A 95 10.19 9.54 -15.69
CA GLN A 95 10.94 8.39 -16.17
C GLN A 95 10.13 7.56 -17.17
N ILE A 96 8.82 7.40 -16.93
CA ILE A 96 7.91 6.70 -17.83
C ILE A 96 7.73 7.49 -19.15
N THR A 97 7.50 8.80 -19.09
CA THR A 97 7.32 9.66 -20.28
C THR A 97 8.61 9.91 -21.06
N SER A 98 9.77 9.56 -20.51
CA SER A 98 11.06 9.62 -21.22
C SER A 98 11.40 8.30 -21.91
N HIS A 99 10.60 7.25 -21.71
CA HIS A 99 10.80 5.96 -22.36
C HIS A 99 10.47 6.06 -23.85
N GLU A 100 11.22 5.34 -24.69
CA GLU A 100 11.04 5.35 -26.15
C GLU A 100 9.62 4.95 -26.60
N TRP A 101 9.00 4.03 -25.86
CA TRP A 101 7.63 3.55 -26.14
C TRP A 101 6.52 4.41 -25.53
N SER A 102 6.84 5.55 -24.92
CA SER A 102 5.83 6.39 -24.27
C SER A 102 5.01 7.24 -25.24
N ALA A 103 5.48 7.41 -26.48
CA ALA A 103 4.93 8.37 -27.45
C ALA A 103 3.39 8.30 -27.63
N PRO A 104 2.75 7.12 -27.75
CA PRO A 104 1.29 7.03 -27.93
C PRO A 104 0.47 7.55 -26.75
N PHE A 105 1.09 7.72 -25.58
CA PHE A 105 0.41 8.02 -24.31
C PHE A 105 0.62 9.48 -23.85
N LEU A 106 1.42 10.25 -24.58
CA LEU A 106 1.81 11.60 -24.18
C LEU A 106 0.72 12.65 -24.40
N GLN A 107 -0.18 12.42 -25.36
CA GLN A 107 -1.26 13.32 -25.76
C GLN A 107 -2.59 12.55 -25.84
N PRO A 108 -3.74 13.23 -25.80
CA PRO A 108 -5.03 12.59 -26.04
C PRO A 108 -5.02 11.83 -27.38
N VAL A 109 -5.69 10.68 -27.44
CA VAL A 109 -5.80 9.88 -28.66
C VAL A 109 -6.50 10.69 -29.76
N ASP A 110 -5.84 10.85 -30.90
CA ASP A 110 -6.40 11.51 -32.08
C ASP A 110 -7.35 10.56 -32.83
N VAL A 111 -8.56 10.42 -32.30
CA VAL A 111 -9.58 9.51 -32.84
C VAL A 111 -10.00 9.87 -34.27
N VAL A 112 -9.89 11.14 -34.67
CA VAL A 112 -10.25 11.59 -36.02
C VAL A 112 -9.11 11.28 -36.99
N GLY A 113 -7.88 11.64 -36.64
CA GLY A 113 -6.70 11.37 -37.46
C GLY A 113 -6.41 9.88 -37.64
N LEU A 114 -6.76 9.07 -36.64
CA LEU A 114 -6.61 7.60 -36.66
C LEU A 114 -7.86 6.86 -37.14
N GLN A 115 -8.97 7.55 -37.44
CA GLN A 115 -10.23 6.96 -37.92
C GLN A 115 -10.83 5.92 -36.95
N LEU A 116 -10.80 6.23 -35.65
CA LEU A 116 -11.26 5.36 -34.57
C LEU A 116 -12.69 5.71 -34.13
N ASP A 117 -13.68 5.42 -34.97
CA ASP A 117 -15.09 5.83 -34.79
C ASP A 117 -15.80 5.18 -33.57
N ASP A 118 -15.20 4.14 -33.00
CA ASP A 118 -15.72 3.40 -31.85
C ASP A 118 -14.96 3.69 -30.55
N TYR A 119 -13.89 4.49 -30.59
CA TYR A 119 -13.01 4.70 -29.44
C TYR A 119 -13.78 5.18 -28.20
N HIS A 120 -14.61 6.21 -28.35
CA HIS A 120 -15.41 6.74 -27.23
C HIS A 120 -16.63 5.88 -26.85
N LYS A 121 -16.94 4.84 -27.63
CA LYS A 121 -17.95 3.82 -27.27
C LYS A 121 -17.35 2.76 -26.36
N ILE A 122 -16.07 2.42 -26.57
CA ILE A 122 -15.33 1.42 -25.81
C ILE A 122 -14.67 2.05 -24.58
N ILE A 123 -13.97 3.18 -24.78
CA ILE A 123 -13.22 3.90 -23.75
C ILE A 123 -14.07 5.05 -23.19
N THR A 124 -14.59 4.83 -21.99
CA THR A 124 -15.52 5.75 -21.31
C THR A 124 -14.83 6.95 -20.67
N LYS A 125 -13.58 6.79 -20.22
CA LYS A 125 -12.79 7.86 -19.61
C LYS A 125 -11.40 7.92 -20.27
N PRO A 126 -11.25 8.65 -21.38
CA PRO A 126 -9.96 8.91 -22.00
C PRO A 126 -8.97 9.56 -21.01
N MET A 127 -7.69 9.22 -21.12
CA MET A 127 -6.63 9.77 -20.27
C MET A 127 -5.29 9.69 -20.99
N ASP A 128 -4.41 10.65 -20.72
CA ASP A 128 -3.07 10.77 -21.28
C ASP A 128 -2.17 11.60 -20.33
N PHE A 129 -0.84 11.56 -20.54
CA PHE A 129 0.09 12.24 -19.64
C PHE A 129 -0.02 13.76 -19.64
N SER A 130 -0.42 14.39 -20.75
CA SER A 130 -0.62 15.85 -20.80
C SER A 130 -1.85 16.26 -20.00
N THR A 131 -2.92 15.48 -20.04
CA THR A 131 -4.10 15.68 -19.20
C THR A 131 -3.74 15.56 -17.72
N ILE A 132 -3.00 14.51 -17.31
CA ILE A 132 -2.53 14.37 -15.93
C ILE A 132 -1.68 15.57 -15.51
N GLN A 133 -0.78 16.05 -16.38
CA GLN A 133 0.03 17.23 -16.10
C GLN A 133 -0.82 18.48 -15.88
N ASN A 134 -1.79 18.74 -16.77
CA ASN A 134 -2.69 19.89 -16.64
C ASN A 134 -3.51 19.85 -15.35
N LYS A 135 -4.01 18.67 -14.96
CA LYS A 135 -4.73 18.44 -13.70
C LYS A 135 -3.85 18.61 -12.46
N MET A 136 -2.59 18.19 -12.51
CA MET A 136 -1.63 18.45 -11.42
C MET A 136 -1.35 19.94 -11.24
N GLU A 137 -1.30 20.69 -12.35
CA GLU A 137 -1.02 22.13 -12.38
C GLU A 137 -2.27 23.00 -12.14
N GLY A 138 -3.46 22.40 -12.06
CA GLY A 138 -4.72 23.13 -11.85
C GLY A 138 -5.19 23.93 -13.07
N LYS A 139 -4.66 23.66 -14.26
CA LYS A 139 -4.89 24.46 -15.47
C LYS A 139 -6.32 24.40 -16.00
N ASP A 140 -7.01 23.29 -15.78
CA ASP A 140 -8.38 23.04 -16.22
C ASP A 140 -9.41 23.31 -15.10
N GLY A 141 -8.99 23.92 -13.99
CA GLY A 141 -9.82 24.13 -12.81
C GLY A 141 -10.04 22.88 -11.97
N THR A 142 -9.47 21.74 -12.35
CA THR A 142 -9.46 20.51 -11.55
C THR A 142 -8.11 20.34 -10.85
N LYS A 143 -8.10 19.69 -9.69
CA LYS A 143 -6.86 19.41 -8.96
C LYS A 143 -6.97 18.06 -8.26
N TYR A 144 -5.87 17.31 -8.28
CA TYR A 144 -5.78 16.08 -7.51
C TYR A 144 -5.78 16.37 -6.01
N LYS A 145 -6.57 15.60 -5.28
CA LYS A 145 -6.66 15.67 -3.81
C LYS A 145 -5.65 14.75 -3.14
N SER A 146 -5.19 13.73 -3.85
CA SER A 146 -4.19 12.78 -3.34
C SER A 146 -3.29 12.23 -4.44
N VAL A 147 -2.12 11.73 -4.03
CA VAL A 147 -1.21 11.01 -4.94
C VAL A 147 -1.81 9.73 -5.49
N ARG A 148 -2.77 9.11 -4.78
CA ARG A 148 -3.51 7.95 -5.29
C ARG A 148 -4.36 8.28 -6.50
N GLU A 149 -4.96 9.48 -6.55
CA GLU A 149 -5.74 9.89 -7.73
C GLU A 149 -4.84 10.05 -8.97
N ILE A 150 -3.62 10.59 -8.80
CA ILE A 150 -2.63 10.66 -9.88
C ILE A 150 -2.25 9.25 -10.34
N TYR A 151 -1.93 8.36 -9.39
CA TYR A 151 -1.62 6.96 -9.67
C TYR A 151 -2.74 6.26 -10.44
N SER A 152 -4.00 6.44 -10.03
CA SER A 152 -5.16 5.88 -10.72
C SER A 152 -5.29 6.37 -12.15
N ASP A 153 -5.09 7.67 -12.41
CA ASP A 153 -5.16 8.19 -13.78
C ASP A 153 -3.98 7.71 -14.64
N VAL A 154 -2.77 7.52 -14.09
CA VAL A 154 -1.65 6.91 -14.83
C VAL A 154 -1.97 5.48 -15.24
N ARG A 155 -2.54 4.67 -14.33
CA ARG A 155 -2.99 3.31 -14.67
C ARG A 155 -4.10 3.31 -15.71
N LEU A 156 -4.98 4.31 -15.67
CA LEU A 156 -6.08 4.44 -16.61
C LEU A 156 -5.58 4.59 -18.06
N ILE A 157 -4.49 5.33 -18.28
CA ILE A 157 -3.85 5.44 -19.60
C ILE A 157 -3.56 4.05 -20.19
N PHE A 158 -2.86 3.21 -19.43
CA PHE A 158 -2.41 1.92 -19.92
C PHE A 158 -3.54 0.89 -19.99
N THR A 159 -4.46 0.91 -19.03
CA THR A 159 -5.62 0.01 -19.05
C THR A 159 -6.58 0.34 -20.19
N ASN A 160 -6.80 1.62 -20.51
CA ASN A 160 -7.54 2.02 -21.70
C ASN A 160 -6.88 1.50 -22.98
N ALA A 161 -5.56 1.66 -23.09
CA ALA A 161 -4.80 1.16 -24.24
C ALA A 161 -4.93 -0.36 -24.41
N MET A 162 -4.79 -1.12 -23.32
CA MET A 162 -4.94 -2.57 -23.35
C MET A 162 -6.39 -3.03 -23.56
N THR A 163 -7.38 -2.20 -23.20
CA THR A 163 -8.81 -2.50 -23.43
C THR A 163 -9.20 -2.27 -24.88
N TYR A 164 -8.69 -1.20 -25.50
CA TYR A 164 -9.03 -0.86 -26.88
C TYR A 164 -8.27 -1.71 -27.91
N ASN A 165 -7.01 -2.08 -27.61
CA ASN A 165 -6.15 -2.77 -28.55
C ASN A 165 -5.99 -4.25 -28.19
N ASP A 166 -5.97 -5.12 -29.21
CA ASP A 166 -5.68 -6.55 -29.05
C ASP A 166 -4.32 -6.81 -28.38
N GLU A 167 -4.18 -7.94 -27.67
CA GLU A 167 -2.97 -8.28 -26.90
C GLU A 167 -1.67 -8.33 -27.72
N HIS A 168 -1.78 -8.58 -29.03
CA HIS A 168 -0.67 -8.65 -29.97
C HIS A 168 -0.37 -7.30 -30.65
N HIS A 169 -1.21 -6.28 -30.43
CA HIS A 169 -1.01 -4.96 -31.01
C HIS A 169 0.13 -4.23 -30.28
N ASP A 170 0.97 -3.52 -31.03
CA ASP A 170 2.16 -2.84 -30.48
C ASP A 170 1.80 -1.91 -29.30
N VAL A 171 0.74 -1.12 -29.43
CA VAL A 171 0.28 -0.20 -28.35
C VAL A 171 -0.12 -0.96 -27.09
N HIS A 172 -0.69 -2.16 -27.20
CA HIS A 172 -1.02 -3.00 -26.06
C HIS A 172 0.26 -3.47 -25.35
N ILE A 173 1.23 -3.97 -26.12
CA ILE A 173 2.53 -4.45 -25.60
C ILE A 173 3.29 -3.30 -24.92
N MET A 174 3.31 -2.12 -25.55
CA MET A 174 3.92 -0.91 -24.99
C MET A 174 3.25 -0.50 -23.68
N ALA A 175 1.92 -0.50 -23.63
CA ALA A 175 1.15 -0.16 -22.43
C ALA A 175 1.44 -1.13 -21.27
N LYS A 176 1.46 -2.44 -21.55
CA LYS A 176 1.77 -3.47 -20.57
C LYS A 176 3.16 -3.29 -19.96
N LEU A 177 4.19 -3.07 -20.79
CA LEU A 177 5.56 -2.85 -20.32
C LEU A 177 5.68 -1.59 -19.46
N LEU A 178 5.10 -0.47 -19.91
CA LEU A 178 5.20 0.79 -19.19
C LEU A 178 4.41 0.77 -17.88
N LEU A 179 3.26 0.09 -17.85
CA LEU A 179 2.50 -0.14 -16.63
C LEU A 179 3.32 -0.96 -15.63
N GLU A 180 3.96 -2.05 -16.04
CA GLU A 180 4.82 -2.86 -15.17
C GLU A 180 5.96 -2.03 -14.55
N LYS A 181 6.67 -1.24 -15.36
CA LYS A 181 7.72 -0.32 -14.89
C LYS A 181 7.19 0.74 -13.93
N PHE A 182 5.97 1.23 -14.17
CA PHE A 182 5.32 2.22 -13.32
C PHE A 182 4.94 1.61 -11.96
N GLU A 183 4.32 0.43 -11.95
CA GLU A 183 3.94 -0.29 -10.73
C GLU A 183 5.16 -0.65 -9.87
N GLU A 184 6.25 -1.10 -10.48
CA GLU A 184 7.51 -1.38 -9.77
C GLU A 184 8.01 -0.14 -8.99
N LYS A 185 7.98 1.04 -9.63
CA LYS A 185 8.38 2.30 -8.99
C LYS A 185 7.35 2.78 -7.98
N TRP A 186 6.07 2.56 -8.24
CA TRP A 186 4.99 2.88 -7.29
C TRP A 186 5.14 2.08 -5.99
N LEU A 187 5.47 0.79 -6.07
CA LEU A 187 5.72 -0.05 -4.89
C LEU A 187 6.85 0.50 -3.99
N GLN A 188 7.84 1.18 -4.57
CA GLN A 188 8.90 1.84 -3.79
C GLN A 188 8.42 3.12 -3.08
N LEU A 189 7.39 3.78 -3.63
CA LEU A 189 6.78 4.99 -3.05
C LEU A 189 5.67 4.65 -2.05
N LEU A 190 4.98 3.52 -2.23
CA LEU A 190 3.79 3.11 -1.49
C LEU A 190 3.96 3.15 0.05
N PRO A 191 5.07 2.66 0.65
CA PRO A 191 5.24 2.75 2.11
C PRO A 191 5.23 4.19 2.64
N LYS A 192 5.74 5.15 1.85
CA LYS A 192 5.71 6.57 2.21
C LYS A 192 4.30 7.12 2.10
N VAL A 193 3.56 6.73 1.07
CA VAL A 193 2.14 7.11 0.89
C VAL A 193 1.32 6.62 2.07
N GLU A 194 1.42 5.34 2.43
CA GLU A 194 0.69 4.74 3.55
C GLU A 194 1.05 5.38 4.89
N ASN A 195 2.32 5.73 5.08
CA ASN A 195 2.75 6.42 6.30
C ASN A 195 2.15 7.83 6.41
N GLU A 196 2.14 8.60 5.31
CA GLU A 196 1.52 9.92 5.29
C GLU A 196 0.00 9.85 5.44
N GLU A 197 -0.66 8.83 4.86
CA GLU A 197 -2.09 8.59 5.02
C GLU A 197 -2.44 8.23 6.48
N ARG A 198 -1.64 7.38 7.13
CA ARG A 198 -1.81 7.06 8.55
C ARG A 198 -1.63 8.28 9.45
N LYS A 199 -0.63 9.14 9.18
CA LYS A 199 -0.44 10.39 9.92
C LYS A 199 -1.67 11.30 9.83
N GLN A 200 -2.26 11.43 8.64
CA GLN A 200 -3.47 12.24 8.45
C GLN A 200 -4.71 11.68 9.16
N GLN A 201 -4.74 10.38 9.48
CA GLN A 201 -5.83 9.76 10.26
C GLN A 201 -5.64 9.88 11.78
N VAL A 202 -4.42 10.20 12.24
CA VAL A 202 -4.07 10.31 13.66
C VAL A 202 -4.07 11.78 14.15
N GLU A 203 -4.10 12.75 13.23
CA GLU A 203 -4.47 14.14 13.57
C GLU A 203 -5.91 14.15 14.12
N PRO A 204 -6.16 14.75 15.30
CA PRO A 204 -7.40 14.56 16.02
C PRO A 204 -8.52 15.22 15.22
N ASN A 205 -9.36 14.41 14.58
CA ASN A 205 -10.78 14.74 14.59
C ASN A 205 -11.13 14.91 16.07
N ASP A 206 -11.66 16.08 16.42
CA ASP A 206 -12.35 16.32 17.69
C ASP A 206 -13.31 15.15 17.94
N VAL A 207 -12.82 14.13 18.64
CA VAL A 207 -13.63 13.42 19.61
C VAL A 207 -14.06 14.53 20.54
N PRO A 208 -15.36 14.77 20.75
CA PRO A 208 -15.78 15.58 21.89
C PRO A 208 -15.15 14.89 23.10
N THR A 209 -14.05 15.45 23.59
CA THR A 209 -13.58 15.22 24.94
C THR A 209 -14.73 15.72 25.80
N THR A 210 -15.63 14.80 26.14
CA THR A 210 -16.21 14.85 27.47
C THR A 210 -15.01 14.73 28.40
N ASP A 211 -14.42 15.89 28.73
CA ASP A 211 -13.77 16.13 30.00
C ASP A 211 -14.82 15.83 31.06
N THR A 212 -15.06 14.56 31.28
CA THR A 212 -15.52 14.06 32.56
C THR A 212 -14.31 13.32 33.06
N SER A 213 -13.59 13.99 33.96
CA SER A 213 -12.61 13.34 34.82
C SER A 213 -13.23 12.05 35.35
N PRO A 214 -12.46 10.98 35.61
CA PRO A 214 -12.99 9.80 36.29
C PRO A 214 -13.83 10.17 37.53
N GLU A 215 -13.50 11.29 38.17
CA GLU A 215 -14.25 11.89 39.28
C GLU A 215 -15.67 12.35 38.91
N ASP A 216 -15.88 12.97 37.73
CA ASP A 216 -17.21 13.42 37.28
C ASP A 216 -18.11 12.26 36.85
N ALA A 217 -17.51 11.22 36.26
CA ALA A 217 -18.22 9.98 35.94
C ALA A 217 -18.65 9.23 37.22
N ILE A 218 -17.77 9.19 38.23
CA ILE A 218 -18.08 8.64 39.55
C ILE A 218 -19.14 9.49 40.26
N ALA A 219 -19.06 10.82 40.18
CA ALA A 219 -20.04 11.73 40.79
C ALA A 219 -21.42 11.62 40.14
N LYS A 220 -21.47 11.45 38.81
CA LYS A 220 -22.74 11.24 38.11
C LYS A 220 -23.35 9.87 38.45
N LEU A 221 -22.53 8.81 38.50
CA LEU A 221 -23.00 7.49 38.91
C LEU A 221 -23.50 7.51 40.36
N ALA A 222 -22.80 8.19 41.27
CA ALA A 222 -23.22 8.34 42.66
C ALA A 222 -24.56 9.09 42.77
N LYS A 223 -24.74 10.17 42.00
CA LYS A 223 -25.98 10.94 42.01
C LYS A 223 -27.16 10.15 41.44
N ASP A 224 -26.96 9.47 40.32
CA ASP A 224 -28.00 8.62 39.71
C ASP A 224 -28.38 7.45 40.66
N THR A 225 -27.44 6.98 41.49
CA THR A 225 -27.72 5.94 42.51
C THR A 225 -28.49 6.52 43.70
N ASP A 226 -28.18 7.74 44.15
CA ASP A 226 -28.91 8.42 45.23
C ASP A 226 -30.35 8.77 44.82
N ASP A 227 -30.58 9.14 43.56
CA ASP A 227 -31.92 9.45 43.03
C ASP A 227 -32.82 8.20 42.96
N GLU A 228 -32.25 6.99 42.79
CA GLU A 228 -32.98 5.72 42.78
C GLU A 228 -33.13 5.09 44.17
N VAL A 229 -32.11 5.22 45.03
CA VAL A 229 -32.09 4.61 46.38
C VAL A 229 -32.76 5.50 47.43
N GLY A 230 -32.71 6.83 47.28
CA GLY A 230 -33.34 7.79 48.18
C GLY A 230 -34.84 7.56 48.38
N PRO A 231 -35.64 7.46 47.30
CA PRO A 231 -37.07 7.17 47.41
C PRO A 231 -37.36 5.80 48.03
N LEU A 232 -36.48 4.80 47.82
CA LEU A 232 -36.60 3.47 48.42
C LEU A 232 -36.31 3.48 49.92
N MET A 233 -35.31 4.24 50.36
CA MET A 233 -35.01 4.43 51.77
C MET A 233 -36.09 5.25 52.49
N ASP A 234 -36.64 6.27 51.84
CA ASP A 234 -37.75 7.07 52.36
C ASP A 234 -39.05 6.26 52.46
N CYS A 235 -39.32 5.38 51.48
CA CYS A 235 -40.43 4.42 51.56
C CYS A 235 -40.24 3.43 52.71
N TYR A 236 -39.02 2.93 52.94
CA TYR A 236 -38.73 2.00 54.04
C TYR A 236 -38.84 2.67 55.41
N SER A 237 -38.40 3.93 55.51
CA SER A 237 -38.54 4.75 56.73
C SER A 237 -40.01 5.09 57.02
N PHE A 238 -40.81 5.39 55.98
CA PHE A 238 -42.25 5.60 56.12
C PHE A 238 -42.99 4.31 56.51
N TYR A 239 -42.63 3.15 55.94
CA TYR A 239 -43.18 1.84 56.33
C TYR A 239 -42.82 1.44 57.77
N CYS A 240 -41.64 1.82 58.27
CA CYS A 240 -41.27 1.60 59.67
C CYS A 240 -41.94 2.60 60.64
N CYS A 241 -42.27 3.82 60.19
CA CYS A 241 -42.96 4.82 61.01
C CYS A 241 -44.48 4.64 61.06
N VAL A 242 -45.10 4.13 59.99
CA VAL A 242 -46.53 3.78 59.95
C VAL A 242 -46.64 2.29 60.25
N GLY A 243 -46.50 1.93 61.53
CA GLY A 243 -46.63 0.55 61.99
C GLY A 243 -47.90 -0.11 61.45
N ILE A 244 -47.72 -1.01 60.49
CA ILE A 244 -48.71 -2.01 60.14
C ILE A 244 -48.46 -3.18 61.09
N ASP A 245 -49.17 -3.17 62.22
CA ASP A 245 -49.58 -4.40 62.91
C ASP A 245 -50.65 -5.13 62.08
#